data_AF-A0AAP0LLR1-F1
#
_entry.id   AF-A0AAP0LLR1-F1
#
_cell.length_a   1.000
_cell.length_b   1.000
_cell.length_c   1.000
_cell.angle_alpha   90.00
_cell.angle_beta   90.00
_cell.angle_gamma   90.00
#
_symmetry.space_group_name_H-M   'P 1'
#
loop_
_entity.id
_entity.type
_entity.pdbx_description
1 polymer ?
#
loop_
_entity_poly.entity_id
_entity_poly.type
_entity_poly.pdbx_seq_one_letter_code
_entity_poly.pdbx_strand_id
1 'polypeptide(L)' 'MAKPAEAALCERRSKTWTGPCFVTEDCDKQCREREGASSGACHRDGLGFACFCFFNC' A
#
# COMPACT_ATOMS: atom_id res chain seq x y z
N MET A 1 -5.33 14.37 10.13
CA MET A 1 -6.35 13.34 10.42
C MET A 1 -5.60 12.04 10.61
N ALA A 2 -5.57 11.53 11.84
CA ALA A 2 -4.86 10.31 12.20
C ALA A 2 -5.57 9.09 11.59
N LYS A 3 -4.80 8.16 11.00
CA LYS A 3 -5.31 6.85 10.60
C LYS A 3 -4.69 5.80 11.55
N PRO A 4 -5.51 5.01 12.26
CA PRO A 4 -5.05 4.05 13.26
C PRO A 4 -4.70 2.68 12.64
N ALA A 5 -3.84 1.93 13.34
CA ALA A 5 -3.25 0.63 12.98
C ALA A 5 -2.22 0.76 11.83
N GLU A 6 -1.02 0.20 11.87
CA GLU A 6 -0.64 -1.17 12.22
C GLU A 6 0.71 -1.21 12.98
N ALA A 7 0.96 -2.29 13.72
CA ALA A 7 2.13 -2.50 14.56
C ALA A 7 3.46 -2.22 13.83
N ALA A 8 4.13 -1.08 14.11
CA ALA A 8 5.45 -0.73 13.57
C ALA A 8 5.70 -1.02 12.08
N LEU A 9 4.64 -1.13 11.26
CA LEU A 9 4.80 -1.53 9.87
C LEU A 9 5.33 -0.32 9.09
N CYS A 10 6.50 -0.48 8.47
CA CYS A 10 7.09 0.53 7.60
C CYS A 10 6.19 0.68 6.37
N GLU A 11 5.53 1.83 6.23
CA GLU A 11 4.77 2.16 5.02
C GLU A 11 5.74 2.55 3.89
N ARG A 12 5.53 1.98 2.70
CA ARG A 12 6.29 2.31 1.50
C ARG A 12 5.33 2.42 0.33
N ARG A 13 5.40 3.52 -0.43
CA ARG A 13 4.68 3.61 -1.69
C ARG A 13 5.17 2.51 -2.64
N SER A 14 4.25 1.75 -3.21
CA SER A 14 4.60 0.74 -4.19
C SER A 14 5.21 1.41 -5.42
N LYS A 15 6.42 0.99 -5.80
CA LYS A 15 7.11 1.53 -7.00
C LYS A 15 6.61 0.88 -8.28
N THR A 16 6.06 -0.34 -8.20
CA THR A 16 5.54 -1.08 -9.34
C THR A 16 4.10 -0.70 -9.68
N TRP A 17 3.34 -0.16 -8.72
CA TRP A 17 1.97 0.25 -8.95
C TRP A 17 1.91 1.54 -9.78
N THR A 18 1.44 1.42 -11.02
CA THR A 18 1.28 2.56 -11.93
C THR A 18 -0.20 2.75 -12.24
N GLY A 19 -0.76 3.89 -11.84
CA GLY A 19 -2.16 4.25 -12.08
C GLY A 19 -2.97 4.39 -10.79
N PRO A 20 -4.24 4.84 -10.92
CA PRO A 20 -5.12 4.98 -9.77
C PRO A 20 -5.42 3.61 -9.19
N CYS A 21 -5.25 3.44 -7.88
CA CYS A 21 -5.72 2.22 -7.25
C CYS A 21 -7.26 2.22 -7.19
N PHE A 22 -7.86 1.32 -7.96
CA PHE A 22 -9.29 1.02 -7.92
C PHE A 22 -9.60 -0.23 -7.07
N VAL A 23 -8.63 -1.15 -6.93
CA VAL A 23 -8.80 -2.44 -6.25
C VAL A 23 -7.72 -2.60 -5.19
N THR A 24 -8.12 -2.51 -3.92
CA THR A 24 -7.20 -2.65 -2.78
C THR A 24 -6.60 -4.04 -2.70
N GLU A 25 -7.36 -5.08 -3.07
CA GLU A 25 -6.89 -6.47 -3.06
C GLU A 25 -5.75 -6.73 -4.06
N ASP A 26 -5.79 -6.10 -5.23
CA ASP A 26 -4.72 -6.23 -6.23
C ASP A 26 -3.44 -5.52 -5.77
N CYS A 27 -3.59 -4.34 -5.14
CA CYS A 27 -2.49 -3.63 -4.48
C CYS A 27 -1.88 -4.47 -3.35
N ASP A 28 -2.71 -5.02 -2.48
CA ASP A 28 -2.28 -5.88 -1.37
C ASP A 28 -1.53 -7.12 -1.86
N LYS A 29 -2.11 -7.84 -2.83
CA LYS A 29 -1.47 -9.00 -3.45
C LYS A 29 -0.18 -8.61 -4.15
N GLN A 30 -0.14 -7.47 -4.85
CA GLN A 30 1.08 -7.00 -5.51
C GLN A 30 2.17 -6.64 -4.49
N CYS A 31 1.83 -5.99 -3.38
CA CYS A 31 2.74 -5.70 -2.29
C CYS A 31 3.30 -6.99 -1.67
N ARG A 32 2.46 -7.98 -1.38
CA ARG A 32 2.86 -9.28 -0.82
C ARG A 32 3.72 -10.10 -1.80
N GLU A 33 3.31 -10.19 -3.06
CA GLU A 33 3.95 -11.08 -4.06
C GLU A 33 5.17 -10.44 -4.73
N ARG A 34 5.16 -9.12 -5.01
CA ARG A 34 6.27 -8.46 -5.71
C ARG A 34 7.29 -7.83 -4.79
N GLU A 35 6.86 -7.21 -3.70
CA GLU A 35 7.78 -6.53 -2.79
C GLU A 35 8.04 -7.32 -1.50
N GLY A 36 7.24 -8.35 -1.19
CA GLY A 36 7.37 -9.10 0.07
C GLY A 36 6.83 -8.34 1.28
N ALA A 37 5.89 -7.42 1.08
CA ALA A 37 5.23 -6.70 2.15
C ALA A 37 4.28 -7.62 2.94
N SER A 38 3.90 -7.22 4.15
CA SER A 38 2.90 -7.94 4.95
C SER A 38 1.47 -7.65 4.48
N SER A 39 1.21 -6.42 4.04
CA SER A 39 -0.08 -6.01 3.46
C SER A 39 0.10 -4.80 2.55
N GLY A 40 -0.91 -4.48 1.76
CA GLY A 40 -0.98 -3.25 0.98
C GLY A 40 -2.36 -2.64 1.04
N ALA A 41 -2.42 -1.31 1.08
CA ALA A 41 -3.68 -0.59 1.01
C ALA A 41 -3.60 0.57 0.03
N CYS A 42 -4.76 0.92 -0.50
CA CYS A 42 -4.88 2.02 -1.41
C CYS A 42 -5.16 3.29 -0.64
N HIS A 43 -4.21 4.20 -0.73
CA HIS A 43 -4.22 5.46 -0.04
C HIS A 43 -4.42 6.60 -1.02
N ARG A 44 -5.25 7.56 -0.65
CA ARG A 44 -5.47 8.74 -1.47
C ARG A 44 -4.23 9.63 -1.40
N ASP A 45 -3.64 9.90 -2.56
CA ASP A 45 -2.48 10.78 -2.70
C ASP A 45 -2.82 11.85 -3.75
N GLY A 46 -3.12 13.05 -3.27
CA GLY A 46 -3.52 14.18 -4.11
C GLY A 46 -4.81 13.91 -4.91
N LEU A 47 -4.69 13.93 -6.23
CA LEU A 47 -5.79 13.73 -7.20
C LEU A 47 -6.06 12.25 -7.53
N GLY A 48 -5.28 11.31 -6.98
CA GLY A 48 -5.40 9.88 -7.28
C GLY A 48 -5.39 8.99 -6.05
N PHE A 49 -5.53 7.69 -6.29
CA PHE A 49 -5.26 6.65 -5.31
C PHE A 49 -3.93 6.00 -5.66
N ALA A 50 -3.01 5.94 -4.71
CA ALA A 50 -1.75 5.23 -4.84
C ALA A 50 -1.77 3.99 -3.94
N CYS A 51 -1.07 2.95 -4.38
CA CYS A 51 -0.87 1.75 -3.58
C CYS A 51 0.28 1.98 -2.59
N PHE A 52 0.02 1.77 -1.30
CA PHE A 52 1.02 1.79 -0.24
C PHE A 52 1.13 0.39 0.35
N CYS A 53 2.36 -0.13 0.39
CA CYS A 53 2.71 -1.41 0.97
C CYS A 53 3.19 -1.21 2.41
N PHE A 54 2.79 -2.10 3.31
CA PHE A 54 3.17 -2.14 4.71
C PHE A 54 4.10 -3.32 4.95
N PHE A 55 5.33 -3.03 5.33
CA PHE A 55 6.35 -4.03 5.62
C PHE A 55 6.50 -4.20 7.12
N ASN A 56 6.73 -5.42 7.58
CA ASN A 56 7.11 -5.64 8.97
C ASN A 56 8.55 -5.16 9.19
N CYS A 57 8.67 -3.89 9.60
CA CYS A 57 9.77 -3.39 10.42
C CYS A 57 9.49 -3.78 11.90
#